data_AF-Q2P9S6-F1
#
_entry.id   AF-Q2P9S6-F1
#
_cell.length_a   1.000
_cell.length_b   1.000
_cell.length_c   1.000
_cell.angle_alpha   90.00
_cell.angle_beta   90.00
_cell.angle_gamma   90.00
#
_symmetry.space_group_name_H-M   'P 1'
#
loop_
_entity.id
_entity.type
_entity.pdbx_description
1 polymer ?
#
loop_
_entity_poly.entity_id
_entity_poly.type
_entity_poly.pdbx_seq_one_letter_code
_entity_poly.pdbx_strand_id
1 'polypeptide(L)'
;MVKSKVNKSLETLKQSIINDIVDKIKTLDLKDEELIIEEITKTKAKRKAPTIPLEKQCIKKCKDGSKCTVPKCYKKTCWAHLTKDQRKEYQSLKAEKI
;
A
#
# COMPACT_ATOMS: atom_id res chain seq x y z
N MET A 1 6.83 -20.19 2.23
CA MET A 1 6.60 -20.25 0.78
C MET A 1 5.31 -21.00 0.40
N VAL A 2 4.98 -22.13 1.02
CA VAL A 2 3.76 -22.93 0.75
C VAL A 2 2.46 -22.12 0.88
N LYS A 3 2.31 -21.32 1.95
CA LYS A 3 1.14 -20.43 2.15
C LYS A 3 0.89 -19.47 0.98
N SER A 4 1.95 -19.01 0.30
CA SER A 4 1.80 -18.10 -0.86
C SER A 4 1.32 -18.82 -2.11
N LYS A 5 1.64 -20.10 -2.29
CA LYS A 5 1.18 -20.90 -3.44
C LYS A 5 -0.30 -21.26 -3.29
N VAL A 6 -0.71 -21.70 -2.10
CA VAL A 6 -2.12 -22.00 -1.78
C VAL A 6 -3.00 -20.77 -1.98
N ASN A 7 -2.56 -19.60 -1.51
CA ASN A 7 -3.30 -18.35 -1.71
C ASN A 7 -3.45 -18.00 -3.21
N LYS A 8 -2.39 -18.16 -4.02
CA LYS A 8 -2.50 -17.92 -5.47
C LYS A 8 -3.52 -18.86 -6.13
N SER A 9 -3.49 -20.15 -5.80
CA SER A 9 -4.45 -21.11 -6.33
C SER A 9 -5.89 -20.80 -5.91
N LEU A 10 -6.10 -20.35 -4.67
CA LEU A 10 -7.42 -19.91 -4.20
C LEU A 10 -7.93 -18.68 -4.94
N GLU A 11 -7.06 -17.70 -5.22
CA GLU A 11 -7.46 -16.52 -6.00
C GLU A 11 -7.79 -16.89 -7.45
N THR A 12 -7.05 -17.80 -8.08
CA THR A 12 -7.40 -18.33 -9.41
C THR A 12 -8.75 -19.02 -9.41
N LEU A 13 -9.04 -19.85 -8.39
CA LEU A 13 -10.33 -20.53 -8.27
C LEU A 13 -11.48 -19.54 -8.10
N LYS A 14 -11.31 -18.53 -7.23
CA LYS A 14 -12.31 -17.47 -7.05
C LYS A 14 -12.61 -16.75 -8.35
N GLN A 15 -11.57 -16.39 -9.12
CA GLN A 15 -11.75 -15.71 -10.39
C GLN A 15 -12.52 -16.57 -11.40
N SER A 16 -12.23 -17.88 -11.46
CA SER A 16 -12.97 -18.81 -12.33
C SER A 16 -14.46 -18.84 -11.98
N ILE A 17 -14.79 -18.94 -10.70
CA ILE A 17 -16.19 -18.97 -10.23
C ILE A 17 -16.91 -17.67 -10.57
N ILE A 18 -16.25 -16.52 -10.39
CA ILE A 18 -16.82 -15.20 -10.75
C ILE A 18 -17.11 -15.15 -12.25
N ASN A 19 -16.17 -15.60 -13.09
CA ASN A 19 -16.37 -15.61 -14.53
C ASN A 19 -17.55 -16.51 -14.94
N ASP A 20 -17.66 -17.70 -14.35
CA ASP A 20 -18.80 -18.61 -14.62
C ASP A 20 -20.15 -17.99 -14.24
N ILE A 21 -20.20 -17.20 -13.16
CA ILE A 21 -21.40 -16.48 -12.75
C ILE A 21 -21.73 -15.36 -13.75
N VAL A 22 -20.73 -14.60 -14.18
CA VAL A 22 -20.89 -13.52 -15.18
C VAL A 22 -21.41 -14.08 -16.50
N ASP A 23 -20.87 -15.20 -16.97
CA ASP A 23 -21.32 -15.83 -18.21
C ASP A 23 -22.75 -16.34 -18.11
N LYS A 24 -23.17 -16.87 -16.96
CA LYS A 24 -24.57 -17.22 -16.72
C LYS A 24 -25.50 -16.01 -16.72
N ILE A 25 -25.07 -14.88 -16.14
CA ILE A 25 -25.88 -13.65 -16.13
C ILE A 25 -26.08 -13.11 -17.55
N LYS A 26 -25.02 -13.13 -18.39
CA LYS A 26 -25.10 -12.76 -19.82
C LYS A 26 -26.12 -13.58 -20.60
N THR A 27 -26.35 -14.83 -20.20
CA THR A 27 -27.34 -15.69 -20.88
C THR A 27 -28.78 -15.46 -20.43
N LEU A 28 -29.01 -14.68 -19.37
CA LEU A 28 -30.34 -14.47 -18.78
C LEU A 28 -31.10 -13.24 -19.31
N ASP A 29 -30.51 -12.47 -20.25
CA ASP A 29 -31.12 -11.29 -20.90
C ASP A 29 -31.82 -10.33 -19.89
N LEU A 30 -31.05 -9.90 -18.88
CA LEU A 30 -31.54 -9.05 -17.82
C LEU A 30 -31.40 -7.57 -18.20
N LYS A 31 -32.43 -6.75 -17.96
CA LYS A 31 -32.39 -5.30 -18.24
C LYS A 31 -31.25 -4.57 -17.50
N ASP A 32 -30.86 -5.05 -16.33
CA ASP A 32 -29.83 -4.45 -15.47
C ASP A 32 -28.55 -5.30 -15.43
N GLU A 33 -28.30 -6.11 -16.45
CA GLU A 33 -27.16 -7.04 -16.52
C GLU A 33 -25.82 -6.36 -16.20
N GLU A 34 -25.55 -5.19 -16.79
CA GLU A 34 -24.30 -4.45 -16.60
C GLU A 34 -24.07 -4.06 -15.13
N LEU A 35 -25.12 -3.60 -14.43
CA LEU A 35 -25.05 -3.20 -13.03
C LEU A 35 -24.78 -4.40 -12.12
N ILE A 36 -25.38 -5.55 -12.43
CA ILE A 36 -25.19 -6.79 -11.65
C ILE A 36 -23.76 -7.29 -11.81
N ILE A 37 -23.23 -7.29 -13.04
CA ILE A 37 -21.84 -7.70 -13.32
C ILE A 37 -20.85 -6.77 -12.62
N GLU A 38 -21.10 -5.45 -12.64
CA GLU A 38 -20.26 -4.47 -11.95
C GLU A 38 -20.20 -4.73 -10.44
N GLU A 39 -21.34 -5.03 -9.81
CA GLU A 39 -21.41 -5.27 -8.37
C GLU A 39 -20.70 -6.58 -7.95
N ILE A 40 -20.78 -7.64 -8.78
CA ILE A 40 -20.11 -8.93 -8.55
C ILE A 40 -18.60 -8.83 -8.73
N THR A 41 -18.14 -8.03 -9.70
CA THR A 41 -16.72 -7.86 -10.01
C THR A 41 -16.05 -6.74 -9.22
N LYS A 42 -16.83 -6.02 -8.40
CA LYS A 42 -16.38 -4.88 -7.59
C LYS A 42 -15.28 -5.28 -6.62
N THR A 43 -14.04 -5.02 -7.00
CA THR A 43 -12.91 -5.13 -6.08
C THR A 43 -12.95 -3.94 -5.12
N LYS A 44 -12.86 -4.21 -3.80
CA LYS A 44 -12.74 -3.14 -2.81
C LYS A 44 -11.55 -2.26 -3.18
N ALA A 45 -11.79 -0.97 -3.36
CA ALA A 45 -10.74 -0.01 -3.64
C ALA A 45 -9.64 -0.15 -2.58
N LYS A 46 -8.40 -0.43 -3.01
CA LYS A 46 -7.26 -0.49 -2.11
C LYS A 46 -7.09 0.89 -1.49
N ARG A 47 -7.28 0.99 -0.16
CA ARG A 47 -7.08 2.24 0.56
C ARG A 47 -5.70 2.79 0.22
N LYS A 48 -5.65 4.02 -0.32
CA LYS A 48 -4.39 4.72 -0.53
C LYS A 48 -3.86 5.12 0.85
N ALA A 49 -2.59 4.81 1.12
CA ALA A 49 -1.95 5.27 2.34
C ALA A 49 -1.94 6.81 2.35
N PRO A 50 -2.17 7.46 3.51
CA PRO A 50 -2.09 8.91 3.59
C PRO A 50 -0.70 9.37 3.17
N THR A 51 -0.64 10.36 2.29
CA THR A 51 0.63 10.95 1.85
C THR A 51 1.15 11.87 2.94
N ILE A 52 2.41 11.68 3.35
CA ILE A 52 3.05 12.54 4.34
C ILE A 52 3.17 13.95 3.74
N PRO A 53 2.68 15.01 4.41
CA PRO A 53 2.85 16.38 3.93
C PRO A 53 4.32 16.76 3.72
N LEU A 54 4.63 17.57 2.70
CA LEU A 54 6.01 17.89 2.29
C LEU A 54 6.84 18.49 3.43
N GLU A 55 6.23 19.27 4.31
CA GLU A 55 6.85 19.89 5.48
C GLU A 55 7.24 18.87 6.56
N LYS A 56 6.62 17.68 6.56
CA LYS A 56 6.92 16.57 7.46
C LYS A 56 7.88 15.53 6.85
N GLN A 57 8.23 15.68 5.57
CA GLN A 57 9.17 14.79 4.90
C GLN A 57 10.63 15.19 5.16
N CYS A 58 11.53 14.23 4.93
CA CYS A 58 12.97 14.43 4.94
C CYS A 58 13.40 15.41 3.82
N ILE A 59 14.35 16.30 4.13
CA ILE A 59 14.86 17.27 3.13
C ILE A 59 15.96 16.71 2.22
N LYS A 60 16.52 15.54 2.55
CA LYS A 60 17.63 14.94 1.81
C LYS A 60 17.15 14.23 0.54
N LYS A 61 18.06 14.09 -0.42
CA LYS A 61 17.87 13.28 -1.63
C LYS A 61 18.35 11.85 -1.37
N CYS A 62 17.63 10.89 -1.94
CA CYS A 62 18.02 9.49 -1.97
C CYS A 62 19.20 9.28 -2.94
N LYS A 63 19.79 8.07 -2.96
CA LYS A 63 20.98 7.76 -3.78
C LYS A 63 20.75 7.90 -5.29
N ASP A 64 19.52 7.68 -5.72
CA ASP A 64 18.98 7.84 -7.06
C ASP A 64 18.69 9.31 -7.43
N GLY A 65 18.96 10.27 -6.53
CA GLY A 65 18.74 11.71 -6.76
C GLY A 65 17.30 12.19 -6.52
N SER A 66 16.36 11.28 -6.26
CA SER A 66 14.98 11.61 -5.93
C SER A 66 14.84 12.22 -4.53
N LYS A 67 13.76 12.99 -4.29
CA LYS A 67 13.48 13.56 -2.97
C LYS A 67 13.01 12.45 -2.01
N CYS A 68 13.56 12.43 -0.79
CA CYS A 68 13.15 11.47 0.21
C CYS A 68 11.72 11.78 0.73
N THR A 69 10.79 10.84 0.58
CA THR A 69 9.38 10.98 1.00
C THR A 69 9.10 10.47 2.42
N VAL A 70 10.13 9.96 3.11
CA VAL A 70 10.05 9.41 4.46
C VAL A 70 9.88 10.55 5.49
N PRO A 71 9.17 10.34 6.63
CA PRO A 71 9.04 11.35 7.67
C PRO A 71 10.40 11.81 8.22
N LYS A 72 10.52 13.11 8.52
CA LYS A 72 11.68 13.65 9.23
C LYS A 72 11.69 13.16 10.68
N CYS A 73 12.82 12.65 11.15
CA CYS A 73 13.02 12.15 12.51
C CYS A 73 13.76 13.20 13.36
N TYR A 74 14.93 13.63 12.90
CA TYR A 74 15.81 14.54 13.64
C TYR A 74 16.48 15.53 12.68
N LYS A 75 16.65 16.79 13.12
CA LYS A 75 17.29 17.86 12.33
C LYS A 75 16.79 17.92 10.86
N LYS A 76 15.46 17.84 10.66
CA LYS A 76 14.78 17.82 9.33
C LYS A 76 15.14 16.64 8.40
N THR A 77 15.77 15.58 8.93
CA THR A 77 16.19 14.39 8.17
C THR A 77 15.58 13.11 8.73
N CYS A 78 15.34 12.10 7.88
CA CYS A 78 14.85 10.80 8.31
C CYS A 78 15.98 9.94 8.91
N TRP A 79 15.60 8.91 9.67
CA TRP A 79 16.53 7.97 10.33
C TRP A 79 17.62 7.41 9.40
N ALA A 80 17.25 7.08 8.16
CA ALA A 80 18.16 6.56 7.16
C ALA A 80 19.25 7.55 6.72
N HIS A 81 18.94 8.85 6.72
CA HIS A 81 19.86 9.92 6.33
C HIS A 81 20.65 10.53 7.50
N LEU A 82 20.36 10.12 8.75
CA LEU A 82 21.16 10.54 9.90
C LEU A 82 22.53 9.86 9.89
N THR A 83 23.57 10.62 10.23
CA THR A 83 24.89 10.07 10.52
C THR A 83 24.89 9.29 11.83
N LYS A 84 25.94 8.50 12.08
CA LYS A 84 26.08 7.72 13.32
C LYS A 84 25.98 8.61 14.57
N ASP A 85 26.63 9.77 14.56
CA ASP A 85 26.63 10.68 15.71
C ASP A 85 25.27 11.34 15.91
N GLN A 86 24.59 11.72 14.83
CA GLN A 86 23.23 12.27 14.90
C GLN A 86 22.20 11.24 15.41
N ARG A 87 22.40 9.95 15.11
CA ARG A 87 21.55 8.89 15.66
C ARG A 87 21.76 8.74 17.17
N LYS A 88 23.00 8.80 17.65
CA LYS A 88 23.30 8.76 19.09
C LYS A 88 22.67 9.95 19.81
N GLU A 89 22.85 11.15 19.28
CA GLU A 89 22.25 12.39 19.83
C GLU A 89 20.72 12.27 19.89
N TYR A 90 20.08 11.79 18.82
CA TYR A 90 18.64 11.56 18.81
C TYR A 90 18.18 10.50 19.82
N GLN A 91 18.94 9.42 20.00
CA GLN A 91 18.64 8.37 20.98
C GLN A 91 18.71 8.89 22.41
N SER A 92 19.74 9.68 22.75
CA SER A 92 19.86 10.33 24.05
C SER A 92 18.67 11.26 24.32
N LEU A 93 18.32 12.14 23.37
CA LEU A 93 17.18 13.06 23.49
C LEU A 93 15.82 12.36 23.61
N LYS A 94 15.70 11.14 23.08
CA LYS A 94 14.48 10.34 23.19
C LYS A 94 14.42 9.58 24.51
N ALA A 95 15.56 9.11 25.03
CA ALA A 95 15.65 8.44 26.32
C ALA A 95 15.35 9.40 27.48
N GLU A 96 15.75 10.66 27.39
CA GLU A 96 15.44 11.71 28.38
C GLU A 96 13.95 12.12 28.44
N LYS A 97 13.14 11.71 27.45
CA LYS A 97 11.72 12.08 27.34
C LYS A 97 10.75 10.96 27.74
N ILE A 98 11.27 9.81 28.14
CA ILE A 98 10.50 8.64 28.61
C ILE A 98 10.66 8.59 30.13
#